data_AF-A0A0K8TMU2-F1
#
_entry.id   AF-A0A0K8TMU2-F1
#
_cell.length_a   1.000
_cell.length_b   1.000
_cell.length_c   1.000
_cell.angle_alpha   90.00
_cell.angle_beta   90.00
_cell.angle_gamma   90.00
#
_symmetry.space_group_name_H-M   'P 1'
#
loop_
_entity.id
_entity.type
_entity.pdbx_description
1 polymer ?
#
loop_
_entity_poly.entity_id
_entity_poly.type
_entity_poly.pdbx_seq_one_letter_code
_entity_poly.pdbx_strand_id
1 'polypeptide(L)'
;SIQGVKHQRSYMQQIKVSDEVYSFIGVDACLETGPKRPFNFIGLLSGNETDHLRQLAAEASNGNFTIWFGHYPSSCILSQSGNSAGFRELIGNHDKSVAYLCGHLHTLGGLLHNMYTFQKEGFLELELGDWKDNRIFRIAAFDHGLFSFTDVVFNDWPIILITNPKNILCNSPYKDDTLLQKESTHIRILLFSAEKIVQCQLKIDNGDWFECQPKSRNLYVSKWSPDEFKTGIHTIYCLIKTDNGKLKQIQQLFSLDGSRSSFNLFSRIALMMDVPKLFQSLFSICLIFCIVPLCLFRIFHILALCGKLKKPRFRNNFLSNVARKFWILSSVDKLVFPTVVYCLYIIFGPWSIGEVIDGHIGVIFAWGIFVDNTFLPGTLTYLYGFFQLAFCQFPMIVILAHVTDTQFQIHSKLASRKRGKLSKCLFHFPFTLITSVEIMLACTFWMYYGTLAFLIGPFRTWSIVLNCVLYYLANNLSDDNLKSATKVWKS
;
A
#
# COMPACT_ATOMS: atom_id res chain seq x y z
N SER A 1 -13.28 24.04 -0.87
CA SER A 1 -14.52 23.34 -1.30
C SER A 1 -15.67 24.33 -1.29
N ILE A 2 -16.60 24.24 -2.26
CA ILE A 2 -17.81 25.10 -2.34
C ILE A 2 -18.77 24.81 -1.16
N GLN A 3 -18.88 23.55 -0.75
CA GLN A 3 -19.77 23.10 0.33
C GLN A 3 -19.05 22.93 1.68
N GLY A 4 -17.71 22.87 1.70
CA GLY A 4 -16.93 22.61 2.92
C GLY A 4 -17.03 23.67 4.02
N VAL A 5 -17.59 24.85 3.73
CA VAL A 5 -17.92 25.85 4.78
C VAL A 5 -19.17 25.44 5.56
N LYS A 6 -20.11 24.75 4.91
CA LYS A 6 -21.39 24.32 5.51
C LYS A 6 -21.32 22.90 6.05
N HIS A 7 -20.44 22.08 5.50
CA HIS A 7 -20.28 20.68 5.85
C HIS A 7 -18.86 20.44 6.37
N GLN A 8 -18.75 19.99 7.62
CA GLN A 8 -17.46 19.69 8.24
C GLN A 8 -16.88 18.34 7.80
N ARG A 9 -17.72 17.45 7.25
CA ARG A 9 -17.41 16.06 6.86
C ARG A 9 -17.90 15.79 5.44
N SER A 10 -18.20 14.53 5.13
CA SER A 10 -18.72 14.10 3.84
C SER A 10 -19.97 14.88 3.41
N TYR A 11 -20.07 15.22 2.12
CA TYR A 11 -21.16 16.05 1.58
C TYR A 11 -21.49 15.67 0.14
N MET A 12 -22.63 16.17 -0.35
CA MET A 12 -23.03 16.07 -1.75
C MET A 12 -23.25 17.45 -2.35
N GLN A 13 -22.93 17.59 -3.63
CA GLN A 13 -23.37 18.71 -4.46
C GLN A 13 -23.97 18.17 -5.76
N GLN A 14 -25.12 18.69 -6.16
CA GLN A 14 -25.75 18.39 -7.44
C GLN A 14 -25.65 19.58 -8.38
N ILE A 15 -25.42 19.30 -9.65
CA ILE A 15 -25.39 20.29 -10.73
C ILE A 15 -26.28 19.77 -11.85
N LYS A 16 -27.26 20.58 -12.27
CA LYS A 16 -28.07 20.30 -13.44
C LYS A 16 -27.47 21.00 -14.65
N VAL A 17 -27.19 20.26 -15.71
CA VAL A 17 -26.71 20.78 -17.00
C VAL A 17 -27.61 20.22 -18.07
N SER A 18 -28.33 21.11 -18.78
CA SER A 18 -29.41 20.70 -19.68
C SER A 18 -30.44 19.84 -18.94
N ASP A 19 -30.69 18.61 -19.42
CA ASP A 19 -31.64 17.67 -18.82
C ASP A 19 -30.96 16.62 -17.90
N GLU A 20 -29.65 16.71 -17.72
CA GLU A 20 -28.88 15.76 -16.92
C GLU A 20 -28.51 16.36 -15.55
N VAL A 21 -28.58 15.52 -14.52
CA VAL A 21 -28.19 15.86 -13.16
C VAL A 21 -26.94 15.08 -12.78
N TYR A 22 -25.91 15.82 -12.38
CA TYR A 22 -24.61 15.31 -11.96
C TYR A 22 -24.46 15.48 -10.45
N SER A 23 -24.29 14.37 -9.74
CA SER A 23 -24.04 14.32 -8.31
C SER A 23 -22.53 14.20 -8.04
N PHE A 24 -22.03 14.97 -7.09
CA PHE A 24 -20.65 14.94 -6.63
C PHE A 24 -20.65 14.65 -5.13
N ILE A 25 -20.18 13.48 -4.73
CA ILE A 25 -20.12 13.07 -3.32
C ILE A 25 -18.67 13.18 -2.84
N GLY A 26 -18.45 14.11 -1.91
CA GLY A 26 -17.18 14.29 -1.22
C GLY A 26 -17.09 13.35 -0.03
N VAL A 27 -16.04 12.54 0.02
CA VAL A 27 -15.77 11.54 1.05
C VAL A 27 -14.68 12.06 1.98
N ASP A 28 -15.02 12.24 3.26
CA ASP A 28 -14.06 12.59 4.29
C ASP A 28 -13.70 11.37 5.16
N ALA A 29 -12.56 10.77 4.85
CA ALA A 29 -11.97 9.69 5.64
C ALA A 29 -10.83 10.21 6.56
N CYS A 30 -10.71 11.52 6.79
CA CYS A 30 -9.73 12.05 7.73
C CYS A 30 -10.07 11.60 9.15
N LEU A 31 -9.02 11.24 9.90
CA LEU A 31 -9.12 10.98 11.33
C LEU A 31 -9.45 12.28 12.06
N GLU A 32 -10.41 12.24 12.99
CA GLU A 32 -10.66 13.37 13.91
C GLU A 32 -9.41 13.68 14.74
N THR A 33 -8.78 12.62 15.25
CA THR A 33 -7.51 12.66 15.98
C THR A 33 -6.42 12.00 15.16
N GLY A 34 -5.62 12.80 14.44
CA GLY A 34 -4.51 12.31 13.63
C GLY A 34 -3.26 12.06 14.48
N PRO A 35 -2.76 10.80 14.61
CA PRO A 35 -1.52 10.54 15.32
C PRO A 35 -0.33 11.19 14.60
N LYS A 36 0.81 11.31 15.28
CA LYS A 36 2.06 11.71 14.62
C LYS A 36 2.49 10.66 13.58
N ARG A 37 3.41 11.05 12.70
CA ARG A 37 4.09 10.09 11.82
C ARG A 37 4.76 8.99 12.66
N PRO A 38 4.82 7.74 12.18
CA PRO A 38 4.40 7.30 10.85
C PRO A 38 2.96 6.76 10.79
N PHE A 39 2.14 6.85 11.85
CA PHE A 39 0.86 6.13 11.92
C PHE A 39 -0.34 6.88 11.30
N ASN A 40 -0.10 7.99 10.60
CA ASN A 40 -1.12 8.91 10.09
C ASN A 40 -1.39 8.82 8.58
N PHE A 41 -1.09 7.69 7.97
CA PHE A 41 -1.22 7.49 6.52
C PHE A 41 -2.58 6.91 6.09
N ILE A 42 -3.34 6.30 7.02
CA ILE A 42 -4.56 5.57 6.69
C ILE A 42 -5.77 6.37 7.16
N GLY A 43 -6.74 6.55 6.27
CA GLY A 43 -8.03 7.16 6.58
C GLY A 43 -8.98 6.18 7.25
N LEU A 44 -9.99 6.72 7.93
CA LEU A 44 -11.02 5.95 8.62
C LEU A 44 -12.41 6.49 8.29
N LEU A 45 -13.30 5.59 7.92
CA LEU A 45 -14.74 5.83 7.90
C LEU A 45 -15.36 5.07 9.07
N SER A 46 -15.93 5.81 10.01
CA SER A 46 -16.71 5.25 11.11
C SER A 46 -18.02 4.65 10.58
N GLY A 47 -18.73 3.90 11.43
CA GLY A 47 -20.08 3.40 11.09
C GLY A 47 -21.01 4.55 10.70
N ASN A 48 -21.06 5.61 11.52
CA ASN A 48 -21.89 6.79 11.29
C ASN A 48 -21.54 7.51 9.97
N GLU A 49 -20.25 7.68 9.66
CA GLU A 49 -19.82 8.28 8.38
C GLU A 49 -20.20 7.39 7.19
N THR A 50 -20.08 6.08 7.35
CA THR A 50 -20.47 5.12 6.31
C THR A 50 -21.98 5.17 6.06
N ASP A 51 -22.80 5.25 7.11
CA ASP A 51 -24.25 5.40 7.01
C ASP A 51 -24.66 6.74 6.39
N HIS A 52 -23.97 7.82 6.77
CA HIS A 52 -24.16 9.14 6.14
C HIS A 52 -23.85 9.11 4.64
N LEU A 53 -22.75 8.47 4.23
CA LEU A 53 -22.42 8.28 2.81
C LEU A 53 -23.48 7.45 2.06
N ARG A 54 -24.10 6.45 2.71
CA ARG A 54 -25.23 5.70 2.12
C ARG A 54 -26.45 6.59 1.90
N GLN A 55 -26.75 7.46 2.86
CA GLN A 55 -27.83 8.42 2.70
C GLN A 55 -27.55 9.37 1.53
N LEU A 56 -26.35 9.92 1.44
CA LEU A 56 -25.95 10.77 0.30
C LEU A 56 -26.05 10.02 -1.03
N ALA A 57 -25.66 8.74 -1.08
CA ALA A 57 -25.81 7.92 -2.28
C ALA A 57 -27.28 7.74 -2.67
N ALA A 58 -28.17 7.46 -1.71
CA ALA A 58 -29.60 7.30 -1.94
C ALA A 58 -30.24 8.61 -2.44
N GLU A 59 -29.85 9.75 -1.89
CA GLU A 59 -30.27 11.07 -2.38
C GLU A 59 -29.77 11.35 -3.81
N ALA A 60 -28.53 10.92 -4.11
CA ALA A 60 -27.93 11.04 -5.44
C ALA A 60 -28.59 10.16 -6.51
N SER A 61 -29.36 9.13 -6.14
CA SER A 61 -30.06 8.23 -7.08
C SER A 61 -31.12 8.96 -7.94
N ASN A 62 -31.54 10.16 -7.54
CA ASN A 62 -32.40 11.03 -8.37
C ASN A 62 -31.66 11.66 -9.56
N GLY A 63 -30.33 11.54 -9.62
CA GLY A 63 -29.49 12.05 -10.71
C GLY A 63 -29.12 11.00 -11.77
N ASN A 64 -28.41 11.44 -12.80
CA ASN A 64 -27.98 10.60 -13.91
C ASN A 64 -26.59 9.98 -13.64
N PHE A 65 -25.66 10.78 -13.12
CA PHE A 65 -24.26 10.37 -12.92
C PHE A 65 -23.78 10.80 -11.54
N THR A 66 -22.97 9.96 -10.90
CA THR A 66 -22.36 10.26 -9.60
C THR A 66 -20.85 10.12 -9.67
N ILE A 67 -20.14 11.21 -9.37
CA ILE A 67 -18.70 11.21 -9.15
C ILE A 67 -18.44 11.25 -7.65
N TRP A 68 -17.69 10.29 -7.18
CA TRP A 68 -17.17 10.27 -5.82
C TRP A 68 -15.79 10.90 -5.82
N PHE A 69 -15.41 11.60 -4.75
CA PHE A 69 -14.06 12.10 -4.61
C PHE A 69 -13.64 12.21 -3.15
N GLY A 70 -12.36 12.01 -2.87
CA GLY A 70 -11.83 12.03 -1.51
C GLY A 70 -10.31 12.17 -1.51
N HIS A 71 -9.73 12.37 -0.33
CA HIS A 71 -8.27 12.47 -0.22
C HIS A 71 -7.58 11.12 -0.45
N TYR A 72 -8.04 10.05 0.22
CA TYR A 72 -7.36 8.75 0.24
C TYR A 72 -7.85 7.85 -0.89
N PRO A 73 -7.00 7.00 -1.50
CA PRO A 73 -7.49 5.91 -2.33
C PRO A 73 -8.24 4.91 -1.45
N SER A 74 -9.11 4.10 -2.05
CA SER A 74 -9.90 3.11 -1.32
C SER A 74 -9.04 2.06 -0.61
N SER A 75 -7.83 1.78 -1.11
CA SER A 75 -6.84 0.90 -0.45
C SER A 75 -6.24 1.48 0.83
N CYS A 76 -6.38 2.78 1.06
CA CYS A 76 -5.90 3.48 2.25
C CYS A 76 -7.05 3.97 3.16
N ILE A 77 -8.25 3.41 3.00
CA ILE A 77 -9.40 3.71 3.86
C ILE A 77 -9.79 2.45 4.64
N LEU A 78 -9.76 2.54 5.96
CA LEU A 78 -10.44 1.59 6.83
C LEU A 78 -11.90 1.96 6.95
N SER A 79 -12.81 1.01 6.74
CA SER A 79 -14.23 1.19 7.06
C SER A 79 -14.56 0.33 8.27
N GLN A 80 -14.97 0.97 9.36
CA GLN A 80 -15.51 0.31 10.55
C GLN A 80 -16.94 -0.11 10.27
N SER A 81 -17.05 -1.10 9.40
CA SER A 81 -18.31 -1.71 9.07
C SER A 81 -18.52 -2.89 10.02
N GLY A 82 -19.39 -2.73 11.01
CA GLY A 82 -20.06 -3.89 11.61
C GLY A 82 -20.99 -4.49 10.56
N ASN A 83 -20.71 -5.70 10.08
CA ASN A 83 -21.55 -6.51 9.16
C ASN A 83 -22.08 -5.85 7.87
N SER A 84 -21.65 -4.63 7.52
CA SER A 84 -22.14 -3.86 6.37
C SER A 84 -21.14 -3.81 5.21
N ALA A 85 -21.60 -3.43 4.03
CA ALA A 85 -20.78 -3.28 2.84
C ALA A 85 -19.61 -2.30 3.07
N GLY A 86 -18.39 -2.68 2.67
CA GLY A 86 -17.20 -1.81 2.76
C GLY A 86 -17.27 -0.62 1.80
N PHE A 87 -16.36 0.36 1.93
CA PHE A 87 -16.40 1.60 1.13
C PHE A 87 -16.46 1.38 -0.40
N ARG A 88 -15.71 0.41 -0.93
CA ARG A 88 -15.75 0.04 -2.36
C ARG A 88 -17.11 -0.51 -2.77
N GLU A 89 -17.71 -1.33 -1.91
CA GLU A 89 -19.03 -1.92 -2.14
C GLU A 89 -20.14 -0.88 -2.06
N LEU A 90 -20.02 0.11 -1.16
CA LEU A 90 -20.90 1.27 -1.10
C LEU A 90 -20.92 2.05 -2.42
N ILE A 91 -19.75 2.33 -3.00
CA ILE A 91 -19.66 3.00 -4.31
C ILE A 91 -20.24 2.10 -5.42
N GLY A 92 -19.89 0.81 -5.40
CA GLY A 92 -20.30 -0.15 -6.41
C GLY A 92 -21.81 -0.40 -6.46
N ASN A 93 -22.45 -0.50 -5.30
CA ASN A 93 -23.89 -0.74 -5.17
C ASN A 93 -24.72 0.47 -5.63
N HIS A 94 -24.13 1.66 -5.70
CA HIS A 94 -24.77 2.82 -6.33
C HIS A 94 -24.61 2.75 -7.85
N ASP A 95 -25.69 2.42 -8.54
CA ASP A 95 -25.72 2.18 -9.99
C ASP A 95 -25.22 3.40 -10.79
N LYS A 96 -25.53 4.63 -10.34
CA LYS A 96 -25.08 5.87 -10.99
C LYS A 96 -23.60 6.22 -10.75
N SER A 97 -22.86 5.49 -9.91
CA SER A 97 -21.43 5.77 -9.66
C SER A 97 -20.58 5.58 -10.91
N VAL A 98 -19.92 6.63 -11.39
CA VAL A 98 -19.06 6.58 -12.57
C VAL A 98 -17.60 6.35 -12.18
N ALA A 99 -17.09 7.20 -11.27
CA ALA A 99 -15.70 7.16 -10.84
C ALA A 99 -15.54 7.64 -9.39
N TYR A 100 -14.47 7.18 -8.75
CA TYR A 100 -13.90 7.71 -7.52
C TYR A 100 -12.58 8.42 -7.84
N LEU A 101 -12.52 9.73 -7.57
CA LEU A 101 -11.35 10.57 -7.78
C LEU A 101 -10.60 10.73 -6.46
N CYS A 102 -9.35 10.27 -6.41
CA CYS A 102 -8.54 10.28 -5.20
C CYS A 102 -7.15 10.90 -5.40
N GLY A 103 -6.46 11.13 -4.28
CA GLY A 103 -5.04 11.46 -4.21
C GLY A 103 -4.40 10.69 -3.06
N HIS A 104 -3.41 11.27 -2.37
CA HIS A 104 -2.66 10.71 -1.24
C HIS A 104 -1.42 9.89 -1.61
N LEU A 105 -1.49 8.98 -2.59
CA LEU A 105 -0.32 8.22 -3.07
C LEU A 105 0.50 8.98 -4.12
N HIS A 106 -0.08 10.01 -4.72
CA HIS A 106 0.58 10.90 -5.68
C HIS A 106 1.05 10.10 -6.91
N THR A 107 2.36 9.95 -7.11
CA THR A 107 2.97 9.09 -8.14
C THR A 107 3.80 7.95 -7.54
N LEU A 108 3.60 7.66 -6.24
CA LEU A 108 4.46 6.81 -5.41
C LEU A 108 5.95 7.19 -5.54
N GLY A 109 6.24 8.48 -5.46
CA GLY A 109 7.60 9.01 -5.63
C GLY A 109 8.14 8.90 -7.06
N GLY A 110 7.26 8.98 -8.07
CA GLY A 110 7.61 8.88 -9.49
C GLY A 110 7.62 7.47 -10.06
N LEU A 111 7.35 6.44 -9.24
CA LEU A 111 7.29 5.05 -9.69
C LEU A 111 6.10 4.76 -10.61
N LEU A 112 4.95 5.39 -10.37
CA LEU A 112 3.72 5.18 -11.12
C LEU A 112 3.07 6.53 -11.46
N HIS A 113 3.18 6.95 -12.72
CA HIS A 113 2.61 8.23 -13.18
C HIS A 113 1.09 8.16 -13.40
N ASN A 114 0.57 6.98 -13.76
CA ASN A 114 -0.84 6.73 -14.02
C ASN A 114 -1.37 5.65 -13.07
N MET A 115 -2.04 6.05 -12.00
CA MET A 115 -2.63 5.13 -11.03
C MET A 115 -4.14 5.08 -11.19
N TYR A 116 -4.58 4.24 -12.14
CA TYR A 116 -6.00 4.03 -12.43
C TYR A 116 -6.32 2.55 -12.32
N THR A 117 -7.55 2.25 -11.93
CA THR A 117 -8.05 0.88 -11.98
C THR A 117 -9.57 0.85 -12.12
N PHE A 118 -10.08 -0.29 -12.60
CA PHE A 118 -11.46 -0.66 -12.37
C PHE A 118 -11.53 -1.49 -11.10
N GLN A 119 -12.27 -1.01 -10.11
CA GLN A 119 -12.55 -1.80 -8.92
C GLN A 119 -13.43 -2.99 -9.27
N LYS A 120 -13.38 -4.05 -8.45
CA LYS A 120 -14.16 -5.28 -8.71
C LYS A 120 -15.66 -5.00 -8.72
N GLU A 121 -16.06 -3.97 -7.98
CA GLU A 121 -17.42 -3.49 -7.84
C GLU A 121 -17.88 -2.61 -9.03
N GLY A 122 -17.03 -2.42 -10.06
CA GLY A 122 -17.45 -1.91 -11.37
C GLY A 122 -17.31 -0.40 -11.61
N PHE A 123 -16.66 0.34 -10.71
CA PHE A 123 -16.37 1.77 -10.88
C PHE A 123 -14.88 2.04 -11.17
N LEU A 124 -14.59 3.18 -11.81
CA LEU A 124 -13.22 3.65 -12.01
C LEU A 124 -12.68 4.28 -10.73
N GLU A 125 -11.52 3.84 -10.25
CA GLU A 125 -10.77 4.55 -9.22
C GLU A 125 -9.55 5.20 -9.85
N LEU A 126 -9.45 6.52 -9.70
CA LEU A 126 -8.54 7.36 -10.45
C LEU A 126 -7.71 8.25 -9.52
N GLU A 127 -6.60 7.69 -9.04
CA GLU A 127 -5.60 8.40 -8.23
C GLU A 127 -4.85 9.39 -9.13
N LEU A 128 -4.80 10.66 -8.69
CA LEU A 128 -4.16 11.74 -9.43
C LEU A 128 -2.77 12.05 -8.83
N GLY A 129 -1.78 12.22 -9.71
CA GLY A 129 -0.46 12.73 -9.33
C GLY A 129 -0.56 14.11 -8.68
N ASP A 130 0.34 14.41 -7.75
CA ASP A 130 0.20 15.65 -6.98
C ASP A 130 0.49 16.93 -7.77
N TRP A 131 -0.01 18.03 -7.21
CA TRP A 131 0.33 19.37 -7.68
C TRP A 131 1.66 19.90 -7.13
N LYS A 132 2.11 19.41 -5.97
CA LYS A 132 3.21 20.01 -5.21
C LYS A 132 4.56 19.81 -5.91
N ASP A 133 4.85 18.56 -6.25
CA ASP A 133 6.12 18.07 -6.76
C ASP A 133 6.00 17.69 -8.25
N ASN A 134 4.88 17.06 -8.64
CA ASN A 134 4.67 16.58 -10.02
C ASN A 134 3.91 17.57 -10.91
N ARG A 135 3.22 18.56 -10.33
CA ARG A 135 2.44 19.60 -11.04
C ARG A 135 1.37 19.02 -11.97
N ILE A 136 0.75 17.92 -11.59
CA ILE A 136 -0.26 17.24 -12.40
C ILE A 136 -1.67 17.72 -12.00
N PHE A 137 -2.53 17.92 -13.00
CA PHE A 137 -3.96 18.16 -12.82
C PHE A 137 -4.77 17.38 -13.85
N ARG A 138 -6.04 17.09 -13.55
CA ARG A 138 -6.93 16.33 -14.44
C ARG A 138 -7.94 17.24 -15.11
N ILE A 139 -8.16 17.04 -16.40
CA ILE A 139 -9.34 17.53 -17.11
C ILE A 139 -10.23 16.32 -17.40
N ALA A 140 -11.49 16.42 -17.01
CA ALA A 140 -12.50 15.40 -17.27
C ALA A 140 -13.72 16.03 -17.95
N ALA A 141 -14.40 15.24 -18.77
CA ALA A 141 -15.60 15.65 -19.48
C ALA A 141 -16.60 14.51 -19.56
N PHE A 142 -17.88 14.87 -19.50
CA PHE A 142 -18.97 14.00 -19.91
C PHE A 142 -19.38 14.35 -21.34
N ASP A 143 -19.45 13.35 -22.19
CA ASP A 143 -19.87 13.46 -23.59
C ASP A 143 -21.02 12.50 -23.85
N HIS A 144 -22.26 13.03 -23.83
CA HIS A 144 -23.49 12.25 -23.88
C HIS A 144 -23.51 11.13 -22.82
N GLY A 145 -23.12 11.47 -21.58
CA GLY A 145 -23.04 10.51 -20.48
C GLY A 145 -21.75 9.67 -20.42
N LEU A 146 -20.90 9.68 -21.46
CA LEU A 146 -19.61 9.00 -21.43
C LEU A 146 -18.56 9.84 -20.71
N PHE A 147 -18.04 9.34 -19.59
CA PHE A 147 -16.99 10.02 -18.83
C PHE A 147 -15.59 9.74 -19.39
N SER A 148 -14.89 10.79 -19.82
CA SER A 148 -13.51 10.73 -20.33
C SER A 148 -12.64 11.73 -19.58
N PHE A 149 -11.34 11.42 -19.43
CA PHE A 149 -10.40 12.31 -18.75
C PHE A 149 -8.98 12.21 -19.31
N THR A 150 -8.18 13.23 -19.02
CA THR A 150 -6.75 13.26 -19.29
C THR A 150 -6.02 13.96 -18.14
N ASP A 151 -4.85 13.44 -17.80
CA ASP A 151 -3.99 13.99 -16.76
C ASP A 151 -2.87 14.78 -17.43
N VAL A 152 -2.65 15.99 -16.94
CA VAL A 152 -1.87 17.02 -17.62
C VAL A 152 -0.83 17.56 -16.66
N VAL A 153 0.42 17.61 -17.12
CA VAL A 153 1.48 18.35 -16.41
C VAL A 153 1.29 19.84 -16.66
N PHE A 154 1.35 20.65 -15.60
CA PHE A 154 1.24 22.10 -15.71
C PHE A 154 2.17 22.67 -16.79
N ASN A 155 1.66 23.63 -17.58
CA ASN A 155 2.31 24.22 -18.75
C ASN A 155 2.57 23.29 -19.95
N ASP A 156 2.09 22.05 -19.93
CA ASP A 156 2.13 21.16 -21.10
C ASP A 156 0.96 21.41 -22.07
N TRP A 157 1.05 22.52 -22.81
CA TRP A 157 0.09 22.92 -23.85
C TRP A 157 0.43 22.32 -25.24
N PRO A 158 -0.52 22.25 -26.18
CA PRO A 158 -1.96 22.26 -25.96
C PRO A 158 -2.41 21.01 -25.16
N ILE A 159 -3.62 21.04 -24.62
CA ILE A 159 -4.23 19.91 -23.91
C ILE A 159 -5.24 19.27 -24.85
N ILE A 160 -5.19 17.94 -24.95
CA ILE A 160 -6.01 17.15 -25.86
C ILE A 160 -6.77 16.11 -25.03
N LEU A 161 -8.10 16.12 -25.13
CA LEU A 161 -8.98 15.11 -24.56
C LEU A 161 -9.91 14.58 -25.65
N ILE A 162 -9.68 13.35 -26.11
CA ILE A 162 -10.58 12.65 -27.04
C ILE A 162 -11.73 12.06 -26.22
N THR A 163 -12.94 12.60 -26.40
CA THR A 163 -14.13 12.18 -25.64
C THR A 163 -14.90 11.06 -26.35
N ASN A 164 -14.86 11.04 -27.69
CA ASN A 164 -15.44 9.98 -28.51
C ASN A 164 -14.53 9.70 -29.73
N PRO A 165 -14.10 8.45 -29.97
CA PRO A 165 -14.35 7.25 -29.15
C PRO A 165 -13.59 7.30 -27.82
N LYS A 166 -14.21 6.78 -26.77
CA LYS A 166 -13.67 6.80 -25.40
C LYS A 166 -12.50 5.83 -25.25
N ASN A 167 -11.56 6.15 -24.36
CA ASN A 167 -10.42 5.30 -24.09
C ASN A 167 -10.86 3.91 -23.60
N ILE A 168 -10.33 2.85 -24.22
CA ILE A 168 -10.63 1.45 -23.91
C ILE A 168 -10.42 1.11 -22.42
N LEU A 169 -9.43 1.72 -21.77
CA LEU A 169 -9.14 1.48 -20.36
C LEU A 169 -10.24 2.01 -19.44
N CYS A 170 -10.99 3.02 -19.89
CA CYS A 170 -12.00 3.69 -19.10
C CYS A 170 -13.43 3.31 -19.49
N ASN A 171 -13.59 2.47 -20.51
CA ASN A 171 -14.89 2.02 -21.00
C ASN A 171 -15.50 1.02 -20.00
N SER A 172 -16.50 1.46 -19.23
CA SER A 172 -17.14 0.67 -18.19
C SER A 172 -18.17 -0.28 -18.80
N PRO A 173 -17.95 -1.60 -18.71
CA PRO A 173 -18.86 -2.57 -19.33
C PRO A 173 -20.21 -2.68 -18.62
N TYR A 174 -20.32 -2.14 -17.41
CA TYR A 174 -21.52 -2.21 -16.59
C TYR A 174 -22.32 -0.91 -16.61
N LYS A 175 -21.67 0.22 -16.99
CA LYS A 175 -22.23 1.55 -16.78
C LYS A 175 -22.18 2.46 -18.01
N ASP A 176 -21.31 2.21 -18.98
CA ASP A 176 -21.31 2.97 -20.23
C ASP A 176 -22.27 2.34 -21.24
N ASP A 177 -23.08 3.16 -21.89
CA ASP A 177 -23.87 2.71 -23.04
C ASP A 177 -22.96 2.61 -24.28
N THR A 178 -22.61 1.37 -24.63
CA THR A 178 -21.75 1.09 -25.79
C THR A 178 -22.37 1.49 -27.12
N LEU A 179 -23.69 1.63 -27.21
CA LEU A 179 -24.38 2.04 -28.43
C LEU A 179 -24.05 3.48 -28.81
N LEU A 180 -23.89 4.37 -27.81
CA LEU A 180 -23.54 5.77 -28.04
C LEU A 180 -22.26 5.96 -28.85
N GLN A 181 -21.27 5.08 -28.66
CA GLN A 181 -20.03 5.12 -29.43
C GLN A 181 -20.17 4.47 -30.81
N LYS A 182 -20.91 3.35 -30.89
CA LYS A 182 -21.15 2.61 -32.13
C LYS A 182 -21.97 3.39 -33.16
N GLU A 183 -22.90 4.22 -32.69
CA GLU A 183 -23.81 4.99 -33.54
C GLU A 183 -23.33 6.43 -33.76
N SER A 184 -22.23 6.83 -33.12
CA SER A 184 -21.72 8.20 -33.23
C SER A 184 -21.11 8.46 -34.61
N THR A 185 -21.70 9.40 -35.34
CA THR A 185 -21.21 9.84 -36.66
C THR A 185 -19.98 10.75 -36.60
N HIS A 186 -19.54 11.14 -35.40
CA HIS A 186 -18.44 12.09 -35.22
C HIS A 186 -17.45 11.64 -34.15
N ILE A 187 -16.17 11.80 -34.44
CA ILE A 187 -15.10 11.87 -33.44
C ILE A 187 -15.18 13.23 -32.77
N ARG A 188 -15.06 13.28 -31.44
CA ARG A 188 -15.18 14.51 -30.65
C ARG A 188 -13.98 14.68 -29.73
N ILE A 189 -13.43 15.89 -29.74
CA ILE A 189 -12.18 16.22 -29.04
C ILE A 189 -12.34 17.58 -28.38
N LEU A 190 -11.95 17.65 -27.11
CA LEU A 190 -11.77 18.90 -26.40
C LEU A 190 -10.30 19.32 -26.46
N LEU A 191 -10.05 20.50 -27.02
CA LEU A 191 -8.74 21.11 -27.16
C LEU A 191 -8.67 22.39 -26.33
N PHE A 192 -7.65 22.50 -25.49
CA PHE A 192 -7.36 23.71 -24.74
C PHE A 192 -5.94 24.17 -25.07
N SER A 193 -5.79 25.43 -25.44
CA SER A 193 -4.49 26.00 -25.79
C SER A 193 -4.46 27.47 -25.39
N ALA A 194 -3.30 27.93 -24.91
CA ALA A 194 -3.04 29.36 -24.73
C ALA A 194 -2.81 30.07 -26.08
N GLU A 195 -2.39 29.30 -27.08
CA GLU A 195 -2.06 29.76 -28.44
C GLU A 195 -3.12 29.33 -29.44
N LYS A 196 -3.17 30.02 -30.59
CA LYS A 196 -4.14 29.68 -31.64
C LYS A 196 -3.78 28.35 -32.27
N ILE A 197 -4.76 27.45 -32.32
CA ILE A 197 -4.62 26.17 -33.03
C ILE A 197 -4.77 26.44 -34.53
N VAL A 198 -3.77 26.07 -35.32
CA VAL A 198 -3.77 26.22 -36.78
C VAL A 198 -4.07 24.92 -37.51
N GLN A 199 -3.84 23.78 -36.87
CA GLN A 199 -4.06 22.47 -37.47
C GLN A 199 -4.49 21.47 -36.39
N CYS A 200 -5.50 20.66 -36.69
CA CYS A 200 -5.95 19.55 -35.85
C CYS A 200 -6.24 18.35 -36.73
N GLN A 201 -5.32 17.40 -36.78
CA GLN A 201 -5.44 16.20 -37.60
C GLN A 201 -5.65 14.96 -36.75
N LEU A 202 -6.38 14.01 -37.32
CA LEU A 202 -6.57 12.68 -36.76
C LEU A 202 -6.12 11.62 -37.73
N LYS A 203 -5.72 10.49 -37.18
CA LYS A 203 -5.44 9.27 -37.90
C LYS A 203 -5.95 8.09 -37.08
N ILE A 204 -6.57 7.11 -37.73
CA ILE A 204 -6.98 5.86 -37.09
C ILE A 204 -6.13 4.73 -37.66
N ASP A 205 -5.54 3.93 -36.78
CA ASP A 205 -4.65 2.82 -37.10
C ASP A 205 -3.58 3.21 -38.13
N ASN A 206 -3.56 2.53 -39.28
CA ASN A 206 -2.62 2.77 -40.38
C ASN A 206 -3.23 3.63 -41.50
N GLY A 207 -4.41 4.21 -41.29
CA GLY A 207 -5.07 5.07 -42.28
C GLY A 207 -4.36 6.41 -42.51
N ASP A 208 -4.97 7.20 -43.38
CA ASP A 208 -4.52 8.55 -43.72
C ASP A 208 -4.91 9.57 -42.65
N TRP A 209 -4.16 10.68 -42.60
CA TRP A 209 -4.49 11.81 -41.74
C TRP A 209 -5.67 12.60 -42.33
N PHE A 210 -6.63 12.97 -41.49
CA PHE A 210 -7.78 13.79 -41.86
C PHE A 210 -8.01 14.95 -40.87
N GLU A 211 -8.56 16.06 -41.36
CA GLU A 211 -8.73 17.30 -40.59
C GLU A 211 -9.97 17.26 -39.67
N CYS A 212 -9.82 17.80 -38.47
CA CYS A 212 -10.92 18.13 -37.56
C CYS A 212 -11.34 19.58 -37.70
N GLN A 213 -12.64 19.79 -37.70
CA GLN A 213 -13.22 21.12 -37.79
C GLN A 213 -13.59 21.64 -36.40
N PRO A 214 -13.30 22.92 -36.08
CA PRO A 214 -13.78 23.53 -34.85
C PRO A 214 -15.30 23.67 -34.91
N LYS A 215 -16.00 23.14 -33.89
CA LYS A 215 -17.45 23.29 -33.73
C LYS A 215 -17.81 24.36 -32.71
N SER A 216 -16.99 24.51 -31.67
CA SER A 216 -17.11 25.56 -30.66
C SER A 216 -15.71 26.00 -30.20
N ARG A 217 -15.62 26.82 -29.14
CA ARG A 217 -14.36 27.36 -28.63
C ARG A 217 -13.28 26.29 -28.41
N ASN A 218 -13.64 25.20 -27.75
CA ASN A 218 -12.71 24.12 -27.40
C ASN A 218 -13.12 22.78 -28.02
N LEU A 219 -14.26 22.69 -28.69
CA LEU A 219 -14.76 21.43 -29.28
C LEU A 219 -14.39 21.34 -30.75
N TYR A 220 -13.68 20.27 -31.10
CA TYR A 220 -13.31 19.90 -32.45
C TYR A 220 -13.96 18.57 -32.81
N VAL A 221 -14.41 18.46 -34.06
CA VAL A 221 -15.12 17.29 -34.56
C VAL A 221 -14.63 16.87 -35.93
N SER A 222 -14.66 15.57 -36.19
CA SER A 222 -14.50 15.03 -37.53
C SER A 222 -15.55 13.97 -37.79
N LYS A 223 -16.04 13.90 -39.02
CA LYS A 223 -16.88 12.78 -39.46
C LYS A 223 -16.04 11.52 -39.53
N TRP A 224 -16.64 10.39 -39.20
CA TRP A 224 -16.07 9.05 -39.37
C TRP A 224 -17.20 8.04 -39.52
N SER A 225 -16.85 6.82 -39.90
CA SER A 225 -17.77 5.69 -39.97
C SER A 225 -17.37 4.65 -38.91
N PRO A 226 -18.10 4.54 -37.78
CA PRO A 226 -17.82 3.54 -36.75
C PRO A 226 -17.88 2.09 -37.28
N ASP A 227 -18.64 1.87 -38.36
CA ASP A 227 -18.81 0.56 -38.99
C ASP A 227 -17.49 -0.05 -39.47
N GLU A 228 -16.51 0.79 -39.81
CA GLU A 228 -15.16 0.38 -40.24
C GLU A 228 -14.30 -0.14 -39.07
N PHE A 229 -14.68 0.18 -37.82
CA PHE A 229 -13.91 -0.08 -36.60
C PHE A 229 -14.70 -0.88 -35.56
N LYS A 230 -15.66 -1.70 -36.03
CA LYS A 230 -16.59 -2.44 -35.16
C LYS A 230 -15.91 -3.45 -34.25
N THR A 231 -14.83 -4.09 -34.71
CA THR A 231 -14.26 -5.28 -34.08
C THR A 231 -12.77 -5.08 -33.79
N GLY A 232 -12.37 -5.42 -32.56
CA GLY A 232 -11.00 -5.34 -32.10
C GLY A 232 -10.67 -4.03 -31.39
N ILE A 233 -9.38 -3.83 -31.20
CA ILE A 233 -8.80 -2.66 -30.54
C ILE A 233 -8.15 -1.81 -31.60
N HIS A 234 -8.55 -0.54 -31.66
CA HIS A 234 -8.07 0.44 -32.61
C HIS A 234 -7.33 1.56 -31.89
N THR A 235 -6.45 2.25 -32.61
CA THR A 235 -5.69 3.38 -32.11
C THR A 235 -6.07 4.64 -32.87
N ILE A 236 -6.52 5.67 -32.15
CA ILE A 236 -6.68 7.01 -32.71
C ILE A 236 -5.48 7.89 -32.30
N TYR A 237 -4.87 8.53 -33.29
CA TYR A 237 -3.81 9.52 -33.13
C TYR A 237 -4.40 10.90 -33.34
N CYS A 238 -4.05 11.86 -32.49
CA CYS A 238 -4.41 13.26 -32.64
C CYS A 238 -3.16 14.12 -32.66
N LEU A 239 -2.98 14.89 -33.74
CA LEU A 239 -1.86 15.80 -33.95
C LEU A 239 -2.38 17.24 -33.99
N ILE A 240 -1.89 18.06 -33.08
CA ILE A 240 -2.22 19.49 -32.99
C ILE A 240 -0.99 20.32 -33.31
N LYS A 241 -1.18 21.34 -34.15
CA LYS A 241 -0.21 22.39 -34.41
C LYS A 241 -0.77 23.74 -33.99
N THR A 242 0.01 24.52 -33.26
CA THR A 242 -0.31 25.92 -32.94
C THR A 242 0.42 26.89 -33.88
N ASP A 243 -0.01 28.15 -33.88
CA ASP A 243 0.52 29.22 -34.73
C ASP A 243 1.99 29.55 -34.47
N ASN A 244 2.49 29.36 -33.24
CA ASN A 244 3.91 29.49 -32.92
C ASN A 244 4.77 28.28 -33.36
N GLY A 245 4.16 27.26 -33.97
CA GLY A 245 4.83 26.06 -34.44
C GLY A 245 4.90 24.91 -33.43
N LYS A 246 4.31 25.01 -32.23
CA LYS A 246 4.28 23.90 -31.28
C LYS A 246 3.46 22.75 -31.86
N LEU A 247 4.05 21.55 -31.83
CA LEU A 247 3.42 20.31 -32.26
C LEU A 247 3.22 19.41 -31.05
N LYS A 248 2.02 18.87 -30.90
CA LYS A 248 1.72 17.86 -29.89
C LYS A 248 0.91 16.73 -30.50
N GLN A 249 1.35 15.51 -30.23
CA GLN A 249 0.67 14.31 -30.66
C GLN A 249 0.32 13.46 -29.45
N ILE A 250 -0.91 12.94 -29.41
CA ILE A 250 -1.32 11.89 -28.47
C ILE A 250 -1.86 10.69 -29.22
N GLN A 251 -1.93 9.56 -28.52
CA GLN A 251 -2.60 8.35 -29.00
C GLN A 251 -3.59 7.87 -27.94
N GLN A 252 -4.73 7.34 -28.37
CA GLN A 252 -5.75 6.73 -27.52
C GLN A 252 -6.19 5.42 -28.14
N LEU A 253 -6.22 4.38 -27.32
CA LEU A 253 -6.81 3.10 -27.72
C LEU A 253 -8.33 3.15 -27.49
N PHE A 254 -9.10 2.60 -28.41
CA PHE A 254 -10.55 2.45 -28.27
C PHE A 254 -11.01 1.10 -28.83
N SER A 255 -12.22 0.69 -28.45
CA SER A 255 -12.89 -0.49 -28.98
C SER A 255 -14.39 -0.22 -29.00
N LEU A 256 -15.05 -0.70 -30.05
CA LEU A 256 -16.50 -0.63 -30.20
C LEU A 256 -17.19 -1.97 -29.91
N ASP A 257 -16.51 -3.11 -29.97
CA ASP A 257 -17.10 -4.43 -29.65
C ASP A 257 -17.07 -4.80 -28.16
N GLY A 258 -16.46 -3.97 -27.32
CA GLY A 258 -16.27 -4.26 -25.89
C GLY A 258 -15.00 -5.06 -25.58
N SER A 259 -14.10 -5.23 -26.56
CA SER A 259 -12.72 -5.64 -26.33
C SER A 259 -12.08 -4.79 -25.24
N ARG A 260 -11.24 -5.41 -24.39
CA ARG A 260 -10.69 -4.75 -23.20
C ARG A 260 -9.17 -4.76 -23.19
N SER A 261 -8.62 -3.70 -22.62
CA SER A 261 -7.25 -3.66 -22.13
C SER A 261 -7.26 -3.65 -20.61
N SER A 262 -6.12 -3.97 -20.00
CA SER A 262 -5.97 -3.97 -18.55
C SER A 262 -5.06 -2.85 -18.10
N PHE A 263 -5.42 -2.22 -16.99
CA PHE A 263 -4.53 -1.26 -16.32
C PHE A 263 -3.21 -1.91 -15.89
N ASN A 264 -2.20 -1.07 -15.71
CA ASN A 264 -0.89 -1.47 -15.20
C ASN A 264 -1.03 -2.30 -13.91
N LEU A 265 -0.29 -3.41 -13.83
CA LEU A 265 -0.35 -4.34 -12.70
C LEU A 265 -0.04 -3.65 -11.36
N PHE A 266 0.94 -2.76 -11.31
CA PHE A 266 1.32 -2.05 -10.09
C PHE A 266 0.26 -1.05 -9.65
N SER A 267 -0.40 -0.36 -10.58
CA SER A 267 -1.54 0.52 -10.26
C SER A 267 -2.70 -0.28 -9.67
N ARG A 268 -2.99 -1.45 -10.24
CA ARG A 268 -3.99 -2.38 -9.69
C ARG A 268 -3.62 -2.88 -8.30
N ILE A 269 -2.36 -3.26 -8.09
CA ILE A 269 -1.85 -3.67 -6.77
C ILE A 269 -1.99 -2.52 -5.76
N ALA A 270 -1.56 -1.31 -6.10
CA ALA A 270 -1.61 -0.15 -5.21
C ALA A 270 -3.04 0.24 -4.80
N LEU A 271 -3.99 0.20 -5.73
CA LEU A 271 -5.36 0.70 -5.52
C LEU A 271 -6.37 -0.38 -5.10
N MET A 272 -6.19 -1.64 -5.51
CA MET A 272 -7.16 -2.70 -5.23
C MET A 272 -6.79 -3.55 -4.00
N MET A 273 -5.53 -3.50 -3.55
CA MET A 273 -5.09 -4.29 -2.42
C MET A 273 -5.78 -3.85 -1.12
N ASP A 274 -6.09 -4.83 -0.28
CA ASP A 274 -6.48 -4.61 1.11
C ASP A 274 -5.19 -4.48 1.94
N VAL A 275 -4.64 -3.25 1.94
CA VAL A 275 -3.39 -2.91 2.62
C VAL A 275 -3.39 -3.34 4.10
N PRO A 276 -4.47 -3.10 4.88
CA PRO A 276 -4.58 -3.61 6.26
C PRO A 276 -4.39 -5.12 6.38
N LYS A 277 -5.13 -5.92 5.60
CA LYS A 277 -5.02 -7.39 5.66
C LYS A 277 -3.65 -7.88 5.20
N LEU A 278 -3.05 -7.23 4.21
CA LEU A 278 -1.68 -7.54 3.79
C LEU A 278 -0.71 -7.34 4.96
N PHE A 279 -0.72 -6.18 5.61
CA PHE A 279 0.23 -5.89 6.68
C PHE A 279 0.04 -6.80 7.89
N GLN A 280 -1.21 -7.12 8.26
CA GLN A 280 -1.51 -8.12 9.27
C GLN A 280 -0.96 -9.50 8.90
N SER A 281 -1.10 -9.91 7.63
CA SER A 281 -0.60 -11.19 7.14
C SER A 281 0.93 -11.24 7.17
N LEU A 282 1.60 -10.20 6.68
CA LEU A 282 3.07 -10.09 6.71
C LEU A 282 3.62 -10.15 8.14
N PHE A 283 3.01 -9.39 9.06
CA PHE A 283 3.35 -9.41 10.47
C PHE A 283 3.19 -10.82 11.07
N SER A 284 2.04 -11.46 10.83
CA SER A 284 1.72 -12.79 11.36
C SER A 284 2.66 -13.87 10.82
N ILE A 285 2.99 -13.82 9.52
CA ILE A 285 3.94 -14.75 8.89
C ILE A 285 5.34 -14.59 9.51
N CYS A 286 5.84 -13.37 9.64
CA CYS A 286 7.15 -13.13 10.27
C CYS A 286 7.20 -13.54 11.73
N LEU A 287 6.12 -13.31 12.48
CA LEU A 287 5.98 -13.76 13.85
C LEU A 287 6.05 -15.29 13.96
N ILE A 288 5.35 -16.00 13.08
CA ILE A 288 5.41 -17.46 12.97
C ILE A 288 6.85 -17.92 12.69
N PHE A 289 7.55 -17.27 11.76
CA PHE A 289 8.95 -17.59 11.46
C PHE A 289 9.91 -17.33 12.63
N CYS A 290 9.60 -16.38 13.52
CA CYS A 290 10.41 -16.12 14.71
C CYS A 290 10.15 -17.13 15.84
N ILE A 291 8.90 -17.57 16.02
CA ILE A 291 8.49 -18.38 17.18
C ILE A 291 8.52 -19.89 16.86
N VAL A 292 7.87 -20.30 15.78
CA VAL A 292 7.57 -21.71 15.50
C VAL A 292 8.85 -22.56 15.38
N PRO A 293 9.91 -22.13 14.67
CA PRO A 293 11.14 -22.91 14.62
C PRO A 293 11.75 -23.17 16.00
N LEU A 294 11.78 -22.16 16.88
CA LEU A 294 12.33 -22.29 18.24
C LEU A 294 11.51 -23.28 19.08
N CYS A 295 10.18 -23.18 19.00
CA CYS A 295 9.27 -24.10 19.71
C CYS A 295 9.37 -25.54 19.17
N LEU A 296 9.40 -25.73 17.84
CA LEU A 296 9.52 -27.05 17.24
C LEU A 296 10.84 -27.72 17.60
N PHE A 297 11.96 -26.99 17.50
CA PHE A 297 13.25 -27.53 17.91
C PHE A 297 13.33 -27.82 19.42
N ARG A 298 12.64 -27.03 20.25
CA ARG A 298 12.51 -27.33 21.69
C ARG A 298 11.76 -28.63 21.92
N ILE A 299 10.64 -28.85 21.23
CA ILE A 299 9.87 -30.10 21.31
C ILE A 299 10.75 -31.28 20.86
N PHE A 300 11.44 -31.16 19.72
CA PHE A 300 12.36 -32.19 19.25
C PHE A 300 13.49 -32.46 20.24
N HIS A 301 14.03 -31.42 20.89
CA HIS A 301 15.04 -31.57 21.92
C HIS A 301 14.54 -32.39 23.11
N ILE A 302 13.33 -32.10 23.60
CA ILE A 302 12.71 -32.83 24.71
C ILE A 302 12.44 -34.29 24.31
N LEU A 303 11.90 -34.53 23.11
CA LEU A 303 11.65 -35.89 22.61
C LEU A 303 12.94 -36.70 22.44
N ALA A 304 14.03 -36.06 22.00
CA ALA A 304 15.34 -36.69 21.91
C ALA A 304 15.91 -37.04 23.28
N LEU A 305 15.76 -36.18 24.28
CA LEU A 305 16.14 -36.47 25.67
C LEU A 305 15.36 -37.65 26.28
N CYS A 306 14.08 -37.78 25.92
CA CYS A 306 13.25 -38.92 26.33
C CYS A 306 13.51 -40.20 25.52
N GLY A 307 14.45 -40.21 24.58
CA GLY A 307 14.74 -41.35 23.70
C GLY A 307 13.67 -41.65 22.66
N LYS A 308 12.65 -40.79 22.51
CA LYS A 308 11.51 -40.98 21.59
C LYS A 308 11.81 -40.53 20.16
N LEU A 309 12.83 -39.69 19.97
CA LEU A 309 13.22 -39.15 18.66
C LEU A 309 14.72 -39.31 18.46
N LYS A 310 15.13 -39.95 17.37
CA LYS A 310 16.54 -39.95 16.94
C LYS A 310 16.87 -38.64 16.25
N LYS A 311 18.11 -38.16 16.42
CA LYS A 311 18.62 -36.97 15.73
C LYS A 311 18.32 -37.04 14.22
N PRO A 312 17.67 -36.03 13.63
CA PRO A 312 17.40 -36.04 12.20
C PRO A 312 18.71 -35.96 11.41
N ARG A 313 18.81 -36.84 10.39
CA ARG A 313 19.90 -36.82 9.42
C ARG A 313 19.43 -36.08 8.18
N PHE A 314 19.89 -34.85 8.01
CA PHE A 314 19.60 -34.07 6.81
C PHE A 314 20.59 -34.45 5.69
N ARG A 315 20.07 -34.63 4.47
CA ARG A 315 20.88 -34.96 3.27
C ARG A 315 21.76 -33.79 2.82
N ASN A 316 21.35 -32.55 3.13
CA ASN A 316 22.07 -31.33 2.78
C ASN A 316 22.86 -30.80 3.99
N ASN A 317 24.17 -30.65 3.85
CA ASN A 317 25.08 -30.16 4.89
C ASN A 317 24.73 -28.75 5.38
N PHE A 318 24.24 -27.87 4.51
CA PHE A 318 23.80 -26.53 4.88
C PHE A 318 22.56 -26.57 5.79
N LEU A 319 21.52 -27.28 5.37
CA LEU A 319 20.29 -27.44 6.16
C LEU A 319 20.56 -28.13 7.50
N SER A 320 21.44 -29.13 7.51
CA SER A 320 21.91 -29.80 8.72
C SER A 320 22.54 -28.82 9.70
N ASN A 321 23.39 -27.92 9.20
CA ASN A 321 24.07 -26.91 10.01
C ASN A 321 23.09 -25.88 10.57
N VAL A 322 22.17 -25.37 9.74
CA VAL A 322 21.12 -24.43 10.17
C VAL A 322 20.24 -25.07 11.24
N ALA A 323 19.72 -26.28 10.98
CA ALA A 323 18.87 -26.99 11.93
C ALA A 323 19.58 -27.22 13.27
N ARG A 324 20.86 -27.60 13.25
CA ARG A 324 21.67 -27.77 14.46
C ARG A 324 21.80 -26.48 15.26
N LYS A 325 22.07 -25.34 14.61
CA LYS A 325 22.20 -24.03 15.26
C LYS A 325 20.92 -23.65 16.01
N PHE A 326 19.78 -23.74 15.33
CA PHE A 326 18.48 -23.45 15.93
C PHE A 326 18.11 -24.46 17.03
N TRP A 327 18.46 -25.73 16.85
CA TRP A 327 18.28 -26.76 17.89
C TRP A 327 19.07 -26.42 19.15
N ILE A 328 20.36 -26.13 19.02
CA ILE A 328 21.21 -25.78 20.17
C ILE A 328 20.68 -24.53 20.86
N LEU A 329 20.29 -23.48 20.11
CA LEU A 329 19.66 -22.29 20.69
C LEU A 329 18.41 -22.66 21.51
N SER A 330 17.51 -23.47 20.94
CA SER A 330 16.27 -23.88 21.61
C SER A 330 16.51 -24.68 22.90
N SER A 331 17.69 -25.28 23.07
CA SER A 331 18.03 -26.04 24.29
C SER A 331 18.49 -25.17 25.47
N VAL A 332 18.79 -23.88 25.24
CA VAL A 332 19.31 -22.97 26.27
C VAL A 332 18.21 -22.05 26.78
N ASP A 333 17.67 -22.37 27.96
CA ASP A 333 16.52 -21.69 28.58
C ASP A 333 16.71 -20.18 28.71
N LYS A 334 17.89 -19.75 29.16
CA LYS A 334 18.26 -18.34 29.34
C LYS A 334 18.18 -17.51 28.06
N LEU A 335 18.20 -18.14 26.89
CA LEU A 335 18.16 -17.47 25.59
C LEU A 335 16.80 -17.64 24.92
N VAL A 336 16.25 -18.87 24.91
CA VAL A 336 15.01 -19.16 24.18
C VAL A 336 13.79 -18.51 24.82
N PHE A 337 13.66 -18.52 26.16
CA PHE A 337 12.47 -18.00 26.82
C PHE A 337 12.34 -16.48 26.65
N PRO A 338 13.35 -15.64 26.93
CA PRO A 338 13.22 -14.20 26.71
C PRO A 338 12.97 -13.86 25.24
N THR A 339 13.58 -14.61 24.31
CA THR A 339 13.37 -14.42 22.86
C THR A 339 11.91 -14.69 22.46
N VAL A 340 11.34 -15.82 22.90
CA VAL A 340 9.94 -16.18 22.59
C VAL A 340 8.96 -15.26 23.29
N VAL A 341 9.20 -14.96 24.58
CA VAL A 341 8.35 -14.04 25.36
C VAL A 341 8.33 -12.66 24.72
N TYR A 342 9.47 -12.14 24.25
CA TYR A 342 9.50 -10.86 23.54
C TYR A 342 8.70 -10.89 22.24
N CYS A 343 8.84 -11.94 21.42
CA CYS A 343 8.03 -12.08 20.20
C CYS A 343 6.52 -12.13 20.52
N LEU A 344 6.11 -12.83 21.59
CA LEU A 344 4.73 -12.87 22.05
C LEU A 344 4.27 -11.52 22.61
N TYR A 345 5.15 -10.81 23.32
CA TYR A 345 4.88 -9.48 23.86
C TYR A 345 4.53 -8.50 22.75
N ILE A 346 5.20 -8.55 21.60
CA ILE A 346 4.89 -7.68 20.45
C ILE A 346 3.43 -7.84 19.97
N ILE A 347 2.77 -8.96 20.24
CA ILE A 347 1.37 -9.17 19.83
C ILE A 347 0.40 -8.37 20.71
N PHE A 348 0.56 -8.45 22.03
CA PHE A 348 -0.44 -8.00 23.00
C PHE A 348 0.02 -6.82 23.86
N GLY A 349 1.32 -6.70 24.09
CA GLY A 349 1.90 -5.71 24.99
C GLY A 349 1.97 -4.30 24.38
N PRO A 350 2.02 -3.26 25.21
CA PRO A 350 2.22 -1.90 24.74
C PRO A 350 3.61 -1.75 24.10
N TRP A 351 3.65 -1.29 22.86
CA TRP A 351 4.89 -1.04 22.13
C TRP A 351 5.60 0.20 22.61
N SER A 352 4.82 1.24 22.93
CA SER A 352 5.32 2.47 23.51
C SER A 352 4.21 3.27 24.18
N ILE A 353 4.58 4.07 25.17
CA ILE A 353 3.70 5.05 25.84
C ILE A 353 4.35 6.43 25.70
N GLY A 354 3.63 7.39 25.13
CA GLY A 354 4.18 8.74 24.94
C GLY A 354 3.19 9.69 24.29
N GLU A 355 3.68 10.85 23.88
CA GLU A 355 2.86 11.87 23.24
C GLU A 355 2.59 11.50 21.77
N VAL A 356 1.52 10.74 21.55
CA VAL A 356 1.14 10.22 20.23
C VAL A 356 0.47 11.31 19.37
N ILE A 357 -0.20 12.25 20.03
CA ILE A 357 -0.79 13.46 19.45
C ILE A 357 -0.30 14.64 20.30
N ASP A 358 -0.15 15.81 19.70
CA ASP A 358 0.26 17.01 20.44
C ASP A 358 -0.64 17.25 21.67
N GLY A 359 -0.02 17.34 22.84
CA GLY A 359 -0.68 17.50 24.13
C GLY A 359 -1.34 16.25 24.72
N HIS A 360 -1.35 15.11 24.02
CA HIS A 360 -2.07 13.90 24.45
C HIS A 360 -1.17 12.66 24.52
N ILE A 361 -1.14 12.05 25.70
CA ILE A 361 -0.45 10.78 25.92
C ILE A 361 -1.31 9.63 25.40
N GLY A 362 -0.70 8.75 24.63
CA GLY A 362 -1.31 7.55 24.12
C GLY A 362 -0.45 6.30 24.31
N VAL A 363 -1.06 5.15 24.07
CA VAL A 363 -0.42 3.83 24.14
C VAL A 363 -0.55 3.16 22.78
N ILE A 364 0.59 2.74 22.23
CA ILE A 364 0.68 2.11 20.90
C ILE A 364 0.74 0.59 21.08
N PHE A 365 -0.05 -0.14 20.30
CA PHE A 365 -0.04 -1.60 20.19
C PHE A 365 0.10 -2.04 18.73
N ALA A 366 0.32 -3.34 18.49
CA ALA A 366 0.30 -3.90 17.14
C ALA A 366 -1.04 -3.66 16.43
N TRP A 367 -2.13 -3.77 17.18
CA TRP A 367 -3.50 -3.76 16.68
C TRP A 367 -4.18 -2.38 16.74
N GLY A 368 -3.50 -1.36 17.26
CA GLY A 368 -4.02 0.02 17.26
C GLY A 368 -3.39 0.91 18.32
N ILE A 369 -3.93 2.12 18.43
CA ILE A 369 -3.44 3.17 19.32
C ILE A 369 -4.62 3.66 20.16
N PHE A 370 -4.42 3.77 21.47
CA PHE A 370 -5.35 4.49 22.35
C PHE A 370 -4.79 5.86 22.66
N VAL A 371 -5.57 6.90 22.41
CA VAL A 371 -5.22 8.28 22.72
C VAL A 371 -6.51 9.07 22.89
N ASP A 372 -6.58 9.93 23.91
CA ASP A 372 -7.72 10.81 24.16
C ASP A 372 -9.10 10.11 24.11
N ASN A 373 -9.25 9.03 24.89
CA ASN A 373 -10.44 8.15 24.93
C ASN A 373 -10.88 7.56 23.58
N THR A 374 -10.05 7.67 22.55
CA THR A 374 -10.32 7.22 21.20
C THR A 374 -9.40 6.05 20.84
N PHE A 375 -9.98 5.04 20.18
CA PHE A 375 -9.24 3.92 19.65
C PHE A 375 -9.03 4.09 18.14
N LEU A 376 -7.77 4.17 17.73
CA LEU A 376 -7.36 4.22 16.33
C LEU A 376 -6.93 2.81 15.89
N PRO A 377 -7.66 2.17 14.96
CA PRO A 377 -7.34 0.83 14.51
C PRO A 377 -5.98 0.75 13.83
N GLY A 378 -5.23 -0.30 14.16
CA GLY A 378 -3.87 -0.51 13.69
C GLY A 378 -3.80 -1.03 12.25
N THR A 379 -3.13 -0.27 11.39
CA THR A 379 -2.78 -0.69 10.03
C THR A 379 -1.28 -0.65 9.85
N LEU A 380 -0.71 0.55 9.91
CA LEU A 380 0.73 0.76 9.78
C LEU A 380 1.52 0.26 10.99
N THR A 381 0.88 0.09 12.14
CA THR A 381 1.46 -0.58 13.29
C THR A 381 1.90 -2.00 12.91
N TYR A 382 1.07 -2.78 12.20
CA TYR A 382 1.44 -4.10 11.71
C TYR A 382 2.63 -4.06 10.73
N LEU A 383 2.66 -3.07 9.83
CA LEU A 383 3.81 -2.90 8.93
C LEU A 383 5.09 -2.59 9.71
N TYR A 384 5.01 -1.73 10.72
CA TYR A 384 6.13 -1.40 11.60
C TYR A 384 6.61 -2.64 12.38
N GLY A 385 5.68 -3.43 12.90
CA GLY A 385 5.95 -4.71 13.55
C GLY A 385 6.60 -5.71 12.62
N PHE A 386 6.13 -5.81 11.38
CA PHE A 386 6.75 -6.64 10.34
C PHE A 386 8.20 -6.23 10.14
N PHE A 387 8.51 -4.94 10.00
CA PHE A 387 9.89 -4.50 9.85
C PHE A 387 10.76 -4.82 11.08
N GLN A 388 10.24 -4.64 12.30
CA GLN A 388 10.96 -5.03 13.52
C GLN A 388 11.22 -6.54 13.55
N LEU A 389 10.23 -7.37 13.22
CA LEU A 389 10.39 -8.82 13.24
C LEU A 389 11.32 -9.31 12.13
N ALA A 390 11.12 -8.86 10.90
CA ALA A 390 11.84 -9.34 9.72
C ALA A 390 13.30 -8.88 9.67
N PHE A 391 13.58 -7.64 10.07
CA PHE A 391 14.91 -7.03 9.89
C PHE A 391 15.70 -6.85 11.19
N CYS A 392 15.06 -6.95 12.35
CA CYS A 392 15.76 -6.86 13.64
C CYS A 392 15.69 -8.20 14.37
N GLN A 393 14.49 -8.68 14.69
CA GLN A 393 14.33 -9.84 15.56
C GLN A 393 14.76 -11.16 14.91
N PHE A 394 14.33 -11.44 13.67
CA PHE A 394 14.69 -12.66 12.98
C PHE A 394 16.21 -12.76 12.71
N PRO A 395 16.89 -11.72 12.19
CA PRO A 395 18.35 -11.70 12.09
C PRO A 395 19.02 -11.89 13.46
N MET A 396 18.50 -11.27 14.52
CA MET A 396 19.04 -11.45 15.86
C MET A 396 18.93 -12.89 16.36
N ILE A 397 17.81 -13.57 16.11
CA ILE A 397 17.65 -15.01 16.40
C ILE A 397 18.69 -15.85 15.65
N VAL A 398 18.93 -15.55 14.38
CA VAL A 398 19.97 -16.23 13.57
C VAL A 398 21.37 -16.00 14.16
N ILE A 399 21.67 -14.77 14.59
CA ILE A 399 22.94 -14.41 15.25
C ILE A 399 23.08 -15.18 16.56
N LEU A 400 22.06 -15.17 17.42
CA LEU A 400 22.05 -15.91 18.67
C LEU A 400 22.24 -17.42 18.44
N ALA A 401 21.57 -17.98 17.43
CA ALA A 401 21.73 -19.39 17.06
C ALA A 401 23.17 -19.69 16.63
N HIS A 402 23.79 -18.81 15.85
CA HIS A 402 25.18 -18.96 15.43
C HIS A 402 26.17 -18.84 16.60
N VAL A 403 25.98 -17.87 17.50
CA VAL A 403 26.86 -17.65 18.67
C VAL A 403 26.74 -18.80 19.66
N THR A 404 25.52 -19.19 20.02
CA THR A 404 25.26 -20.31 20.95
C THR A 404 25.89 -21.61 20.43
N ASP A 405 25.69 -21.88 19.15
CA ASP A 405 26.29 -23.02 18.47
C ASP A 405 27.82 -23.01 18.46
N THR A 406 28.42 -21.83 18.26
CA THR A 406 29.86 -21.66 18.34
C THR A 406 30.37 -22.01 19.74
N GLN A 407 29.72 -21.49 20.79
CA GLN A 407 30.11 -21.81 22.17
C GLN A 407 29.96 -23.31 22.44
N PHE A 408 28.87 -23.91 21.97
CA PHE A 408 28.69 -25.36 22.05
C PHE A 408 29.84 -26.13 21.41
N GLN A 409 30.30 -25.75 20.21
CA GLN A 409 31.42 -26.41 19.54
C GLN A 409 32.74 -26.24 20.30
N ILE A 410 33.01 -25.05 20.85
CA ILE A 410 34.22 -24.78 21.64
C ILE A 410 34.24 -25.62 22.92
N HIS A 411 33.15 -25.59 23.70
CA HIS A 411 33.00 -26.40 24.91
C HIS A 411 33.00 -27.90 24.62
N SER A 412 32.50 -28.29 23.44
CA SER A 412 32.54 -29.67 22.98
C SER A 412 33.91 -30.13 22.49
N LYS A 413 34.92 -29.26 22.47
CA LYS A 413 36.26 -29.49 21.88
C LYS A 413 36.23 -29.82 20.38
N LEU A 414 35.15 -29.43 19.69
CA LEU A 414 34.98 -29.59 18.23
C LEU A 414 35.59 -28.41 17.46
N ALA A 415 35.83 -27.28 18.12
CA ALA A 415 36.41 -26.08 17.54
C ALA A 415 37.43 -25.42 18.49
N SER A 416 38.42 -24.74 17.91
CA SER A 416 39.44 -23.99 18.68
C SER A 416 38.88 -22.66 19.17
N ARG A 417 39.25 -22.29 20.41
CA ARG A 417 38.92 -20.99 21.02
C ARG A 417 39.78 -19.85 20.46
N LYS A 418 40.93 -20.15 19.83
CA LYS A 418 41.85 -19.14 19.29
C LYS A 418 41.32 -18.64 17.94
N ARG A 419 40.82 -17.41 17.91
CA ARG A 419 40.45 -16.67 16.69
C ARG A 419 41.44 -15.53 16.46
N GLY A 420 41.89 -15.37 15.22
CA GLY A 420 42.63 -14.17 14.80
C GLY A 420 41.80 -12.90 14.94
N LYS A 421 42.45 -11.72 15.00
CA LYS A 421 41.77 -10.42 15.19
C LYS A 421 40.66 -10.19 14.15
N LEU A 422 40.95 -10.44 12.87
CA LEU A 422 39.98 -10.30 11.77
C LEU A 422 38.78 -11.25 11.92
N SER A 423 39.01 -12.51 12.31
CA SER A 423 37.94 -13.49 12.54
C SER A 423 37.04 -13.11 13.72
N LYS A 424 37.61 -12.53 14.79
CA LYS A 424 36.81 -11.98 15.90
C LYS A 424 35.94 -10.80 15.42
N CYS A 425 36.51 -9.88 14.66
CA CYS A 425 35.77 -8.75 14.10
C CYS A 425 34.59 -9.21 13.24
N LEU A 426 34.84 -10.10 12.27
CA LEU A 426 33.80 -10.66 11.40
C LEU A 426 32.71 -11.43 12.16
N PHE A 427 33.05 -12.05 13.29
CA PHE A 427 32.09 -12.76 14.12
C PHE A 427 31.11 -11.82 14.86
N HIS A 428 31.60 -10.65 15.30
CA HIS A 428 30.78 -9.67 16.01
C HIS A 428 30.08 -8.67 15.07
N PHE A 429 30.55 -8.54 13.82
CA PHE A 429 30.05 -7.59 12.84
C PHE A 429 28.51 -7.66 12.60
N PRO A 430 27.88 -8.83 12.41
CA PRO A 430 26.44 -8.90 12.21
C PRO A 430 25.63 -8.34 13.39
N PHE A 431 26.07 -8.61 14.63
CA PHE A 431 25.42 -8.09 15.83
C PHE A 431 25.55 -6.57 15.91
N THR A 432 26.76 -6.03 15.65
CA THR A 432 26.97 -4.58 15.65
C THR A 432 26.15 -3.88 14.57
N LEU A 433 26.00 -4.50 13.40
CA LEU A 433 25.20 -3.96 12.30
C LEU A 433 23.71 -3.87 12.69
N ILE A 434 23.12 -4.98 13.15
CA ILE A 434 21.70 -5.01 13.56
C ILE A 434 21.44 -4.06 14.72
N THR A 435 22.32 -4.04 15.73
CA THR A 435 22.18 -3.11 16.87
C THR A 435 22.25 -1.65 16.42
N SER A 436 23.11 -1.31 15.45
CA SER A 436 23.20 0.05 14.89
C SER A 436 21.91 0.44 14.16
N VAL A 437 21.30 -0.49 13.42
CA VAL A 437 20.00 -0.29 12.77
C VAL A 437 18.89 -0.09 13.81
N GLU A 438 18.83 -0.91 14.86
CA GLU A 438 17.84 -0.74 15.93
C GLU A 438 18.00 0.60 16.66
N ILE A 439 19.23 1.04 16.95
CA ILE A 439 19.51 2.35 17.55
C ILE A 439 19.04 3.48 16.63
N MET A 440 19.35 3.42 15.33
CA MET A 440 18.89 4.41 14.36
C MET A 440 17.35 4.48 14.31
N LEU A 441 16.67 3.34 14.33
CA LEU A 441 15.21 3.26 14.35
C LEU A 441 14.63 3.81 15.67
N ALA A 442 15.27 3.55 16.81
CA ALA A 442 14.88 4.10 18.10
C ALA A 442 15.06 5.62 18.17
N CYS A 443 16.18 6.16 17.65
CA CYS A 443 16.41 7.60 17.51
C CYS A 443 15.38 8.25 16.58
N THR A 444 15.04 7.58 15.47
CA THR A 444 13.99 8.05 14.56
C THR A 444 12.63 8.08 15.26
N PHE A 445 12.31 7.07 16.05
CA PHE A 445 11.08 7.02 16.83
C PHE A 445 11.05 8.11 17.92
N TRP A 446 12.17 8.38 18.57
CA TRP A 446 12.33 9.48 19.53
C TRP A 446 12.06 10.85 18.90
N MET A 447 12.53 11.10 17.67
CA MET A 447 12.26 12.36 16.97
C MET A 447 10.76 12.60 16.73
N TYR A 448 9.96 11.54 16.58
CA TYR A 448 8.52 11.67 16.33
C TYR A 448 7.67 11.69 17.61
N TYR A 449 8.02 10.89 18.63
CA TYR A 449 7.18 10.66 19.82
C TYR A 449 7.79 11.17 21.13
N GLY A 450 8.97 11.77 21.08
CA GLY A 450 9.64 12.38 22.22
C GLY A 450 10.24 11.40 23.21
N THR A 451 10.77 11.96 24.30
CA THR A 451 11.58 11.24 25.30
C THR A 451 10.78 10.19 26.07
N LEU A 452 9.52 10.46 26.38
CA LEU A 452 8.68 9.50 27.11
C LEU A 452 8.50 8.19 26.32
N ALA A 453 8.15 8.31 25.03
CA ALA A 453 8.01 7.16 24.13
C ALA A 453 9.31 6.39 23.93
N PHE A 454 10.44 7.10 23.91
CA PHE A 454 11.76 6.50 23.83
C PHE A 454 12.13 5.72 25.10
N LEU A 455 11.82 6.26 26.29
CA LEU A 455 12.12 5.58 27.56
C LEU A 455 11.17 4.41 27.83
N ILE A 456 9.86 4.61 27.61
CA ILE A 456 8.82 3.59 27.74
C ILE A 456 8.52 3.05 26.34
N GLY A 457 9.53 2.45 25.71
CA GLY A 457 9.44 1.89 24.36
C GLY A 457 9.86 0.42 24.31
N PRO A 458 9.08 -0.52 24.89
CA PRO A 458 9.39 -1.95 24.86
C PRO A 458 9.73 -2.48 23.45
N PHE A 459 9.02 -1.99 22.44
CA PHE A 459 9.17 -2.40 21.04
C PHE A 459 10.47 -1.93 20.38
N ARG A 460 11.08 -0.83 20.86
CA ARG A 460 12.32 -0.25 20.29
C ARG A 460 13.46 -0.27 21.29
N THR A 461 13.42 0.61 22.29
CA THR A 461 14.54 0.84 23.20
C THR A 461 14.83 -0.37 24.07
N TRP A 462 13.79 -1.03 24.61
CA TRP A 462 14.04 -2.20 25.46
C TRP A 462 14.43 -3.43 24.64
N SER A 463 14.01 -3.52 23.36
CA SER A 463 14.50 -4.52 22.40
C SER A 463 16.03 -4.49 22.31
N ILE A 464 16.62 -3.29 22.17
CA ILE A 464 18.08 -3.11 22.10
C ILE A 464 18.75 -3.64 23.37
N VAL A 465 18.22 -3.26 24.54
CA VAL A 465 18.77 -3.71 25.83
C VAL A 465 18.66 -5.23 25.95
N LEU A 466 17.51 -5.81 25.63
CA LEU A 466 17.29 -7.25 25.64
C LEU A 466 18.26 -7.97 24.70
N ASN A 467 18.41 -7.49 23.47
CA ASN A 467 19.30 -8.07 22.47
C ASN A 467 20.77 -8.01 22.91
N CYS A 468 21.21 -6.90 23.51
CA CYS A 468 22.54 -6.79 24.11
C CYS A 468 22.76 -7.78 25.25
N VAL A 469 21.79 -7.93 26.16
CA VAL A 469 21.85 -8.90 27.26
C VAL A 469 21.89 -10.33 26.73
N LEU A 470 21.02 -10.69 25.79
CA LEU A 470 20.98 -12.02 25.18
C LEU A 470 22.28 -12.33 24.44
N TYR A 471 22.84 -11.36 23.72
CA TYR A 471 24.11 -11.52 23.05
C TYR A 471 25.26 -11.74 24.03
N TYR A 472 25.30 -10.97 25.12
CA TYR A 472 26.28 -11.14 26.18
C TYR A 472 26.16 -12.53 26.83
N LEU A 473 24.95 -12.97 27.17
CA LEU A 473 24.71 -14.30 27.73
C LEU A 473 25.13 -15.41 26.76
N ALA A 474 24.81 -15.28 25.47
CA ALA A 474 25.17 -16.26 24.45
C ALA A 474 26.68 -16.39 24.26
N ASN A 475 27.47 -15.32 24.49
CA ASN A 475 28.93 -15.38 24.43
C ASN A 475 29.58 -15.96 25.69
N ASN A 476 28.86 -16.00 26.82
CA ASN A 476 29.38 -16.40 28.12
C ASN A 476 28.64 -17.62 28.71
N LEU A 477 28.18 -18.53 27.85
CA LEU A 477 27.50 -19.76 28.28
C LEU A 477 28.47 -20.68 29.04
N SER A 478 28.01 -21.22 30.18
CA SER A 478 28.76 -22.23 30.93
C SER A 478 28.47 -23.65 30.42
N ASP A 479 29.30 -24.62 30.83
CA ASP A 479 29.07 -26.05 30.54
C ASP A 479 27.70 -26.52 31.04
N ASP A 480 27.25 -26.03 32.20
CA ASP A 480 25.92 -26.36 32.74
C ASP A 480 24.79 -25.88 31.84
N ASN A 481 24.94 -24.72 31.20
CA ASN A 481 23.94 -24.20 30.27
C ASN A 481 23.86 -25.02 28.98
N LEU A 482 24.95 -25.71 28.61
CA LEU A 482 25.04 -26.51 27.38
C LEU A 482 24.88 -28.02 27.63
N LYS A 483 24.85 -28.47 28.89
CA LYS A 483 24.77 -29.87 29.31
C LYS A 483 23.64 -30.63 28.62
N SER A 484 22.48 -30.00 28.47
CA SER A 484 21.33 -30.60 27.78
C SER A 484 21.60 -30.85 26.30
N ALA A 485 22.18 -29.85 25.60
CA ALA A 485 22.61 -30.01 24.21
C ALA A 485 23.67 -31.11 24.07
N THR A 486 24.64 -31.16 24.99
CA THR A 486 25.72 -32.15 24.97
C THR A 486 25.18 -33.58 25.04
N LYS A 487 24.16 -33.84 25.88
CA LYS A 487 23.52 -35.16 25.98
C LYS A 487 22.92 -35.65 24.67
N VAL A 488 22.39 -34.74 23.84
CA VAL A 488 21.72 -35.08 22.57
C VAL A 488 22.70 -35.13 21.39
N TRP A 489 23.73 -34.29 21.41
CA TRP A 489 24.61 -34.09 20.26
C TRP A 489 25.97 -34.80 20.36
N LYS A 490 26.36 -35.29 21.54
CA LYS A 490 27.56 -36.15 21.73
C LYS A 490 27.24 -37.64 21.91
N SER A 491 25.98 -38.01 22.19
CA SER A 491 25.49 -39.40 22.09
C SER A 491 25.31 -39.79 20.63
#